data_AF-A0A0C2H4J0-F1
#
_entry.id   AF-A0A0C2H4J0-F1
#
_cell.length_a   1.000
_cell.length_b   1.000
_cell.length_c   1.000
_cell.angle_alpha   90.00
_cell.angle_beta   90.00
_cell.angle_gamma   90.00
#
_symmetry.space_group_name_H-M   'P 1'
#
loop_
_entity.id
_entity.type
_entity.pdbx_description
1 polymer ?
#
loop_
_entity_poly.entity_id
_entity_poly.type
_entity_poly.pdbx_seq_one_letter_code
_entity_poly.pdbx_strand_id
1 'polypeptide(L)'
;MFALVPTGQEFFGNKVVIFYENRFGLCPYYKAYDPSQPINGGLPQNISIENHLAVVEKQIKGAIPDENFNGIAVIDIEQWRPLYEMNWGGKDVKHSDTFDSY
;
A
#
# COMPACT_ATOMS: atom_id res chain seq x y z
N MET A 1 -26.18 5.92 -1.88
CA MET A 1 -24.82 5.41 -2.18
C MET A 1 -24.11 6.51 -2.97
N PHE A 2 -23.19 7.23 -2.33
CA PHE A 2 -22.52 8.35 -3.00
C PHE A 2 -21.44 7.78 -3.93
N ALA A 3 -21.69 7.84 -5.23
CA ALA A 3 -20.67 7.62 -6.25
C ALA A 3 -20.25 9.00 -6.78
N LEU A 4 -19.02 9.39 -6.53
CA LEU A 4 -18.33 10.40 -7.34
C LEU A 4 -17.26 9.64 -8.11
N VAL A 5 -17.40 9.61 -9.42
CA VAL A 5 -16.39 9.12 -10.36
C VAL A 5 -15.48 10.31 -10.67
N PRO A 6 -14.23 10.36 -10.19
CA PRO A 6 -13.28 11.34 -10.67
C PRO A 6 -12.58 10.72 -11.88
N THR A 7 -12.81 11.32 -13.04
CA THR A 7 -11.92 11.17 -14.19
C THR A 7 -10.53 11.66 -13.77
N GLY A 8 -9.62 10.74 -13.46
CA GLY A 8 -8.32 11.04 -12.85
C GLY A 8 -8.42 11.08 -11.33
N GLN A 9 -7.80 10.11 -10.66
CA GLN A 9 -7.77 9.96 -9.19
C GLN A 9 -6.94 11.07 -8.51
N GLU A 10 -7.33 12.32 -8.70
CA GLU A 10 -6.76 13.48 -8.04
C GLU A 10 -7.85 14.10 -7.16
N PHE A 11 -8.11 13.47 -6.02
CA PHE A 11 -8.68 14.19 -4.89
C PHE A 11 -7.56 15.05 -4.27
N PHE A 12 -7.14 16.10 -4.98
CA PHE A 12 -6.45 17.24 -4.37
C PHE A 12 -7.51 18.19 -3.84
N GLY A 13 -8.34 17.71 -2.93
CA GLY A 13 -9.13 18.59 -2.10
C GLY A 13 -8.24 19.03 -0.95
N ASN A 14 -8.19 20.32 -0.64
CA ASN A 14 -7.41 20.93 0.45
C ASN A 14 -7.70 20.36 1.87
N LYS A 15 -8.43 19.24 1.97
CA LYS A 15 -8.94 18.61 3.18
C LYS A 15 -8.78 17.09 3.24
N VAL A 16 -8.63 16.37 2.12
CA VAL A 16 -8.50 14.91 2.12
C VAL A 16 -7.55 14.46 1.01
N VAL A 17 -6.57 13.62 1.37
CA VAL A 17 -5.63 12.95 0.46
C VAL A 17 -5.67 11.45 0.73
N ILE A 18 -5.70 10.63 -0.34
CA ILE A 18 -5.71 9.16 -0.23
C ILE A 18 -4.51 8.60 -0.97
N PHE A 19 -3.74 7.77 -0.28
CA PHE A 19 -2.59 7.05 -0.81
C PHE A 19 -2.95 5.57 -1.00
N TYR A 20 -3.04 5.15 -2.26
CA TYR A 20 -3.31 3.75 -2.62
C TYR A 20 -2.01 2.93 -2.61
N GLU A 21 -2.03 1.76 -1.98
CA GLU A 21 -0.88 0.83 -1.85
C GLU A 21 -0.11 0.56 -3.15
N ASN A 22 -0.79 0.49 -4.31
CA ASN A 22 -0.14 0.20 -5.59
C ASN A 22 0.69 1.38 -6.13
N ARG A 23 0.58 2.57 -5.50
CA ARG A 23 1.29 3.80 -5.86
C ARG A 23 1.97 4.45 -4.66
N PHE A 24 1.86 3.88 -3.45
CA PHE A 24 2.38 4.47 -2.22
C PHE A 24 3.50 3.62 -1.62
N GLY A 25 4.67 4.23 -1.46
CA GLY A 25 5.89 3.56 -1.05
C GLY A 25 6.27 2.42 -1.99
N LEU A 26 6.97 1.46 -1.41
CA LEU A 26 7.25 0.17 -2.04
C LEU A 26 6.41 -0.91 -1.34
N CYS A 27 5.09 -0.77 -1.30
CA CYS A 27 4.23 -1.79 -0.69
C CYS A 27 4.42 -3.14 -1.40
N PRO A 28 4.77 -4.22 -0.68
CA PRO A 28 4.95 -5.53 -1.27
C PRO A 28 3.62 -6.27 -1.36
N TYR A 29 3.41 -6.98 -2.46
CA TYR A 29 2.23 -7.82 -2.66
C TYR A 29 2.43 -8.81 -3.81
N TYR A 30 1.58 -9.83 -3.87
CA TYR A 30 1.51 -10.73 -5.01
C TYR A 30 0.43 -10.25 -5.97
N LYS A 31 0.81 -9.99 -7.23
CA LYS A 31 -0.15 -9.55 -8.23
C LYS A 31 -1.19 -10.64 -8.45
N ALA A 32 -2.46 -10.29 -8.36
CA ALA A 32 -3.59 -11.23 -8.46
C ALA A 32 -3.48 -12.41 -7.47
N TYR A 33 -2.78 -12.23 -6.34
CA TYR A 33 -2.54 -13.29 -5.36
C TYR A 33 -1.84 -14.52 -5.99
N ASP A 34 -0.81 -14.29 -6.79
CA ASP A 34 0.02 -15.35 -7.38
C ASP A 34 1.47 -15.25 -6.83
N PRO A 35 1.97 -16.25 -6.07
CA PRO A 35 3.35 -16.33 -5.59
C PRO A 35 4.42 -16.08 -6.65
N SER A 36 4.14 -16.46 -7.90
CA SER A 36 5.08 -16.32 -9.02
C SER A 36 5.19 -14.88 -9.53
N GLN A 37 4.32 -13.97 -9.07
CA GLN A 37 4.27 -12.57 -9.48
C GLN A 37 4.46 -11.61 -8.29
N PRO A 38 5.61 -11.66 -7.59
CA PRO A 38 5.88 -10.78 -6.46
C PRO A 38 6.15 -9.34 -6.94
N ILE A 39 5.42 -8.40 -6.38
CA ILE A 39 5.70 -6.96 -6.47
C ILE A 39 6.44 -6.55 -5.20
N ASN A 40 7.57 -5.86 -5.36
CA ASN A 40 8.45 -5.44 -4.26
C ASN A 40 8.83 -6.57 -3.29
N GLY A 41 8.99 -7.80 -3.78
CA GLY A 41 9.33 -8.97 -2.95
C GLY A 41 8.14 -9.70 -2.32
N GLY A 42 6.90 -9.31 -2.63
CA GLY A 42 5.67 -10.04 -2.28
C GLY A 42 5.21 -9.88 -0.84
N LEU A 43 6.14 -9.93 0.12
CA LEU A 43 5.88 -9.88 1.55
C LEU A 43 6.65 -8.76 2.26
N PRO A 44 6.13 -8.19 3.37
CA PRO A 44 6.80 -7.14 4.14
C PRO A 44 8.21 -7.47 4.64
N GLN A 45 8.52 -8.73 4.93
CA GLN A 45 9.87 -9.14 5.36
C GLN A 45 10.91 -9.15 4.23
N ASN A 46 10.46 -9.12 2.97
CA ASN A 46 11.33 -9.23 1.80
C ASN A 46 11.76 -7.87 1.23
N ILE A 47 11.50 -6.77 1.95
CA ILE A 47 11.81 -5.42 1.49
C ILE A 47 12.66 -4.62 2.48
N SER A 48 13.57 -3.80 1.94
CA SER A 48 14.27 -2.79 2.73
C SER A 48 13.29 -1.69 3.16
N ILE A 49 13.11 -1.57 4.49
CA ILE A 49 12.30 -0.51 5.09
C ILE A 49 12.85 0.88 4.79
N GLU A 50 14.17 1.03 4.71
CA GLU A 50 14.83 2.30 4.40
C GLU A 50 14.45 2.81 3.02
N ASN A 51 14.49 1.92 2.02
CA ASN A 51 14.10 2.26 0.65
C ASN A 51 12.60 2.57 0.55
N HIS A 52 11.76 1.81 1.27
CA HIS A 52 10.33 2.07 1.34
C HIS A 52 10.04 3.47 1.90
N LEU A 53 10.66 3.83 3.03
CA LEU A 53 10.48 5.13 3.68
C LEU A 53 10.98 6.29 2.82
N ALA A 54 12.08 6.13 2.10
CA ALA A 54 12.59 7.16 1.18
C ALA A 54 11.58 7.48 0.05
N VAL A 55 10.91 6.46 -0.49
CA VAL A 55 9.87 6.64 -1.52
C VAL A 55 8.61 7.28 -0.91
N VAL A 56 8.18 6.81 0.27
CA VAL A 56 7.03 7.37 0.99
C VAL A 56 7.23 8.85 1.29
N GLU A 57 8.40 9.24 1.79
CA GLU A 57 8.71 10.64 2.11
C GLU A 57 8.56 11.54 0.87
N LYS A 58 9.14 11.12 -0.27
CA LYS A 58 9.04 11.85 -1.53
C LYS A 58 7.59 12.01 -1.99
N GLN A 59 6.79 10.95 -1.86
CA GLN A 59 5.38 10.95 -2.30
C GLN A 59 4.49 11.80 -1.39
N ILE A 60 4.71 11.76 -0.07
CA ILE A 60 4.01 12.64 0.86
C ILE A 60 4.33 14.10 0.55
N LYS A 61 5.61 14.46 0.40
CA LYS A 61 6.03 15.83 0.06
C LYS A 61 5.44 16.33 -1.27
N GLY A 62 5.29 15.42 -2.25
CA GLY A 62 4.68 15.74 -3.54
C GLY A 62 3.16 15.93 -3.47
N ALA A 63 2.46 15.09 -2.70
CA ALA A 63 1.00 15.10 -2.61
C ALA A 63 0.47 16.11 -1.58
N ILE A 64 1.23 16.37 -0.52
CA ILE A 64 0.92 17.28 0.59
C ILE A 64 2.10 18.25 0.75
N PRO A 65 2.21 19.26 -0.12
CA PRO A 65 3.33 20.22 -0.09
C PRO A 65 3.21 21.25 1.04
N ASP A 66 2.01 21.47 1.58
CA ASP A 66 1.80 22.33 2.74
C ASP A 66 2.15 21.59 4.03
N GLU A 67 3.23 21.98 4.68
CA GLU A 67 3.65 21.41 5.97
C GLU A 67 2.63 21.67 7.10
N ASN A 68 1.73 22.64 6.92
CA ASN A 68 0.64 22.94 7.86
C ASN A 68 -0.68 22.27 7.48
N PHE A 69 -0.66 21.29 6.57
CA PHE A 69 -1.84 20.56 6.17
C PHE A 69 -2.58 19.99 7.39
N ASN A 70 -3.83 20.40 7.56
CA ASN A 70 -4.69 20.03 8.69
C ASN A 70 -5.90 19.19 8.24
N GLY A 71 -5.84 18.63 7.03
CA GLY A 71 -6.82 17.69 6.50
C GLY A 71 -6.55 16.25 6.94
N ILE A 72 -7.27 15.32 6.31
CA ILE A 72 -7.16 13.88 6.56
C ILE A 72 -6.29 13.25 5.47
N ALA A 73 -5.23 12.55 5.86
CA ALA A 73 -4.48 11.67 4.99
C ALA A 73 -4.84 10.21 5.29
N VAL A 74 -5.32 9.49 4.28
CA VAL A 74 -5.67 8.06 4.38
C VAL A 74 -4.65 7.25 3.61
N ILE A 75 -4.10 6.22 4.24
CA ILE A 75 -3.27 5.21 3.59
C ILE A 75 -4.13 3.96 3.42
N ASP A 76 -4.34 3.56 2.18
CA ASP A 76 -5.20 2.46 1.80
C ASP A 76 -4.35 1.24 1.39
N ILE A 77 -4.11 0.34 2.36
CA ILE A 77 -3.37 -0.91 2.19
C ILE A 77 -4.31 -2.09 2.43
N GLU A 78 -4.53 -2.89 1.40
CA GLU A 78 -5.48 -3.99 1.41
C GLU A 78 -4.87 -5.32 0.96
N GLN A 79 -3.71 -5.36 0.28
CA GLN A 79 -3.14 -6.64 -0.18
C GLN A 79 -2.80 -7.60 0.97
N TRP A 80 -2.61 -7.07 2.18
CA TRP A 80 -2.25 -7.86 3.33
C TRP A 80 -2.69 -7.25 4.66
N ARG A 81 -2.82 -8.12 5.66
CA ARG A 81 -3.11 -7.74 7.04
C ARG A 81 -1.88 -7.98 7.90
N PRO A 82 -1.60 -7.10 8.87
CA PRO A 82 -0.42 -7.21 9.72
C PRO A 82 -0.47 -8.45 10.63
N LEU A 83 -1.68 -8.91 10.99
CA LEU A 83 -1.85 -10.18 11.68
C LEU A 83 -1.95 -11.30 10.67
N TYR A 84 -0.99 -12.23 10.75
CA TYR A 84 -0.87 -13.39 9.88
C TYR A 84 -2.18 -14.17 9.78
N GLU A 85 -2.77 -14.54 10.92
CA GLU A 85 -4.03 -15.30 11.03
C GLU A 85 -5.23 -14.64 10.35
N MET A 86 -5.17 -13.32 10.10
CA MET A 86 -6.23 -12.60 9.42
C MET A 86 -6.07 -12.57 7.89
N ASN A 87 -5.03 -13.19 7.33
CA ASN A 87 -4.80 -13.21 5.88
C ASN A 87 -5.59 -14.33 5.16
N TRP A 88 -6.86 -14.54 5.50
CA TRP A 88 -7.73 -15.54 4.86
C TRP A 88 -8.29 -15.12 3.49
N GLY A 89 -8.73 -16.11 2.69
CA GLY A 89 -9.34 -15.94 1.37
C GLY A 89 -8.28 -15.76 0.27
N GLY A 90 -8.50 -14.84 -0.67
CA GLY A 90 -7.48 -14.52 -1.70
C GLY A 90 -6.12 -14.09 -1.11
N LYS A 91 -6.07 -13.68 0.17
CA LYS A 91 -4.86 -13.24 0.85
C LYS A 91 -4.06 -14.40 1.48
N ASP A 92 -4.55 -15.64 1.39
CA ASP A 92 -3.97 -16.86 1.99
C ASP A 92 -2.63 -17.26 1.39
N VAL A 93 -2.29 -16.71 0.22
CA VAL A 93 -1.05 -16.97 -0.52
C VAL A 93 0.22 -16.73 0.31
N LYS A 94 0.11 -15.92 1.36
CA LYS A 94 1.20 -15.67 2.30
C LYS A 94 1.47 -16.84 3.22
N HIS A 95 0.48 -17.68 3.44
CA HIS A 95 0.63 -18.85 4.29
C HIS A 95 1.61 -19.83 3.67
N SER A 96 1.50 -20.15 2.38
CA SER A 96 2.45 -21.04 1.70
C SER A 96 3.88 -20.47 1.67
N ASP A 97 4.03 -19.22 1.23
CA ASP A 97 5.35 -18.65 0.96
C ASP A 97 6.16 -18.34 2.24
N THR A 98 5.50 -18.16 3.38
CA THR A 98 6.20 -17.95 4.66
C THR A 98 6.77 -19.25 5.22
N PHE A 99 6.11 -20.39 5.00
CA PHE A 99 6.58 -21.69 5.51
C PHE A 99 7.73 -22.29 4.68
N ASP A 100 7.85 -21.94 3.40
CA ASP A 100 8.95 -22.40 2.55
C ASP A 100 10.30 -21.70 2.84
N SER A 101 10.32 -20.74 3.79
CA SER A 101 11.53 -20.01 4.22
C SER A 101 12.24 -20.60 5.44
N TYR A 102 11.87 -21.83 5.86
CA TYR A 102 12.49 -22.58 6.96
C TYR A 102 12.96 -23.98 6.53
#